data_AF-A0A2G3E1Y7-F1
#
_entry.id   AF-A0A2G3E1Y7-F1
#
_cell.length_a   1.000
_cell.length_b   1.000
_cell.length_c   1.000
_cell.angle_alpha   90.00
_cell.angle_beta   90.00
_cell.angle_gamma   90.00
#
_symmetry.space_group_name_H-M   'P 1'
#
loop_
_entity.id
_entity.type
_entity.pdbx_description
1 polymer ?
#
loop_
_entity_poly.entity_id
_entity_poly.type
_entity_poly.pdbx_seq_one_letter_code
_entity_poly.pdbx_strand_id
1 'polypeptide(L)'
;MSKMSELSAMIDNLISCGETLAETGRALKEFYSGTEEIAPAKPEKKTRKQDAAPAESPAEKQYSKEEVRGILAKKANEADGRFKADVKAIVQKYGNGGSLTDVDAKDYAALVAEVEGLTDA
;
A
#
# COMPACT_ATOMS: atom_id res chain seq x y z
N MET A 1 6.31 -41.59 -24.67
CA MET A 1 5.50 -41.32 -23.47
C MET A 1 6.13 -40.29 -22.52
N SER A 2 7.44 -40.01 -22.59
CA SER A 2 8.12 -39.06 -21.68
C SER A 2 7.54 -37.64 -21.64
N LYS A 3 7.16 -37.06 -22.78
CA LYS A 3 6.64 -35.67 -22.83
C LYS A 3 5.32 -35.47 -22.07
N MET A 4 4.46 -36.48 -22.01
CA MET A 4 3.22 -36.41 -21.23
C MET A 4 3.48 -36.55 -19.72
N SER A 5 4.47 -37.37 -19.35
CA SER A 5 4.91 -37.48 -17.96
C SER A 5 5.53 -36.18 -17.45
N GLU A 6 6.35 -35.52 -18.28
CA GLU A 6 6.92 -34.20 -17.98
C GLU A 6 5.84 -33.13 -17.85
N LEU A 7 4.85 -33.12 -18.77
CA LEU A 7 3.72 -32.21 -18.69
C LEU A 7 2.89 -32.41 -17.41
N SER A 8 2.65 -33.67 -17.02
CA SER A 8 1.96 -33.99 -15.77
C SER A 8 2.72 -33.45 -14.56
N ALA A 9 4.03 -33.67 -14.49
CA ALA A 9 4.86 -33.16 -13.41
C ALA A 9 4.86 -31.61 -13.33
N MET A 10 4.81 -30.92 -14.48
CA MET A 10 4.67 -29.46 -14.50
C MET A 10 3.30 -29.00 -14.02
N ILE A 11 2.23 -29.73 -14.36
CA ILE A 11 0.87 -29.44 -13.87
C ILE A 11 0.79 -29.66 -12.36
N ASP A 12 1.35 -30.76 -11.84
CA ASP A 12 1.36 -31.05 -10.40
C ASP A 12 2.12 -29.97 -9.63
N ASN A 13 3.25 -29.50 -10.16
CA ASN A 13 3.99 -28.37 -9.59
C ASN A 13 3.19 -27.06 -9.61
N LEU A 14 2.46 -26.79 -10.70
CA LEU A 14 1.61 -25.60 -10.80
C LEU A 14 0.47 -25.64 -9.78
N ILE A 15 -0.16 -26.81 -9.59
CA ILE A 15 -1.21 -27.02 -8.58
C ILE A 15 -0.65 -26.77 -7.18
N SER A 16 0.47 -27.41 -6.83
CA SER A 16 1.11 -27.24 -5.52
C SER A 16 1.47 -25.77 -5.24
N CYS A 17 2.02 -25.06 -6.23
CA CYS A 17 2.31 -23.63 -6.11
C CYS A 17 1.04 -22.81 -5.83
N GLY A 18 -0.07 -23.12 -6.53
CA GLY A 18 -1.36 -22.48 -6.31
C GLY A 18 -1.93 -22.74 -4.91
N GLU A 19 -1.80 -23.97 -4.41
CA GLU A 19 -2.21 -24.34 -3.05
C GLU A 19 -1.41 -23.58 -1.99
N THR A 20 -0.08 -23.54 -2.13
CA THR A 20 0.80 -22.78 -1.23
C THR A 20 0.49 -21.28 -1.27
N LEU A 21 0.22 -20.72 -2.46
CA LEU A 21 -0.18 -19.32 -2.61
C LEU A 21 -1.50 -19.04 -1.89
N ALA A 22 -2.49 -19.94 -2.03
CA ALA A 22 -3.78 -19.81 -1.38
C ALA A 22 -3.67 -19.94 0.15
N GLU A 23 -2.85 -20.88 0.64
CA GLU A 23 -2.59 -21.05 2.07
C GLU A 23 -1.89 -19.82 2.65
N THR A 24 -0.85 -19.32 1.98
CA THR A 24 -0.16 -18.08 2.38
C THR A 24 -1.13 -16.89 2.42
N GLY A 25 -2.01 -16.77 1.42
CA GLY A 25 -3.03 -15.73 1.40
C GLY A 25 -4.02 -15.82 2.57
N ARG A 26 -4.42 -17.04 2.98
CA ARG A 26 -5.26 -17.26 4.17
C ARG A 26 -4.50 -16.94 5.45
N ALA A 27 -3.25 -17.36 5.58
CA ALA A 27 -2.41 -17.06 6.72
C ALA A 27 -2.21 -15.55 6.87
N LEU A 28 -1.89 -14.84 5.79
CA LEU A 28 -1.79 -13.38 5.79
C LEU A 28 -3.13 -12.72 6.18
N LYS A 29 -4.25 -13.23 5.65
CA LYS A 29 -5.58 -12.76 6.05
C LYS A 29 -5.77 -12.93 7.56
N GLU A 30 -5.46 -14.09 8.12
CA GLU A 30 -5.54 -14.38 9.55
C GLU A 30 -4.62 -13.48 10.39
N PHE A 31 -3.37 -13.26 9.96
CA PHE A 31 -2.42 -12.36 10.62
C PHE A 31 -2.94 -10.94 10.76
N TYR A 32 -3.65 -10.41 9.76
CA TYR A 32 -4.23 -9.06 9.81
C TYR A 32 -5.70 -9.02 10.26
N SER A 33 -6.41 -10.16 10.25
CA SER A 33 -7.79 -10.30 10.74
C SER A 33 -7.88 -10.84 12.17
N GLY A 34 -6.77 -10.89 12.90
CA GLY A 34 -6.70 -11.26 14.32
C GLY A 34 -7.44 -10.32 15.28
N THR A 35 -8.24 -9.38 14.76
CA THR A 35 -9.30 -8.67 15.48
C THR A 35 -10.57 -8.82 14.64
N GLU A 36 -11.59 -9.45 15.21
CA GLU A 36 -12.91 -9.77 14.61
C GLU A 36 -12.97 -10.98 13.67
N GLU A 37 -13.24 -12.12 14.30
CA GLU A 37 -14.00 -13.24 13.77
C GLU A 37 -15.29 -12.75 13.09
N ILE A 38 -15.40 -12.86 11.77
CA ILE A 38 -16.69 -12.88 11.08
C ILE A 38 -16.71 -14.05 10.08
N ALA A 39 -17.34 -15.12 10.54
CA ALA A 39 -17.74 -16.28 9.75
C ALA A 39 -18.76 -15.90 8.64
N PRO A 40 -18.93 -16.75 7.60
CA PRO A 40 -19.43 -16.33 6.29
C PRO A 40 -20.95 -16.39 6.21
N ALA A 41 -21.59 -15.29 5.78
CA ALA A 41 -22.98 -15.30 5.34
C ALA A 41 -23.06 -15.09 3.81
N LYS A 42 -23.82 -15.97 3.18
CA LYS A 42 -24.16 -16.07 1.76
C LYS A 42 -24.72 -14.75 1.16
N PRO A 43 -24.75 -14.65 -0.18
CA PRO A 43 -24.91 -13.40 -0.91
C PRO A 43 -26.37 -13.00 -1.00
N GLU A 44 -26.74 -11.88 -0.39
CA GLU A 44 -27.98 -11.19 -0.74
C GLU A 44 -27.68 -9.72 -1.06
N LYS A 45 -27.96 -9.40 -2.32
CA LYS A 45 -28.06 -8.05 -2.84
C LYS A 45 -28.88 -7.20 -1.86
N LYS A 46 -28.30 -6.11 -1.37
CA LYS A 46 -28.78 -4.74 -1.64
C LYS A 46 -28.02 -3.70 -0.82
N THR A 47 -27.66 -2.64 -1.54
CA THR A 47 -27.44 -1.26 -1.07
C THR A 47 -26.18 -0.93 -0.29
N ARG A 48 -25.37 -0.05 -0.91
CA ARG A 48 -24.67 1.10 -0.29
C ARG A 48 -23.67 0.73 0.81
N LYS A 49 -22.36 0.85 0.59
CA LYS A 49 -21.61 2.09 0.32
C LYS A 49 -20.30 1.67 -0.36
N GLN A 50 -19.99 2.02 -1.59
CA GLN A 50 -19.47 3.34 -1.99
C GLN A 50 -19.38 4.33 -0.82
N ASP A 51 -18.34 4.16 -0.01
CA ASP A 51 -17.78 5.16 0.91
C ASP A 51 -16.26 5.08 0.67
N ALA A 52 -15.55 6.13 0.28
CA ALA A 52 -15.98 7.43 -0.19
C ALA A 52 -14.82 7.94 -1.06
N ALA A 53 -15.13 8.43 -2.26
CA ALA A 53 -14.43 9.62 -2.70
C ALA A 53 -14.96 10.76 -1.82
N PRO A 54 -14.11 11.52 -1.09
CA PRO A 54 -14.54 12.78 -0.51
C PRO A 54 -14.34 13.88 -1.57
N ALA A 55 -15.38 14.11 -2.36
CA ALA A 55 -15.76 15.45 -2.79
C ALA A 55 -16.93 15.84 -1.85
N GLU A 56 -16.99 16.93 -1.09
CA GLU A 56 -16.32 18.22 -1.04
C GLU A 56 -16.51 18.77 0.39
N SER A 57 -15.52 19.50 0.92
CA SER A 57 -15.71 20.72 1.74
C SER A 57 -14.33 21.39 1.89
N PRO A 58 -14.23 22.74 1.84
CA PRO A 58 -12.96 23.45 1.96
C PRO A 58 -12.57 23.52 3.44
N ALA A 59 -12.24 22.37 4.02
CA ALA A 59 -11.69 22.26 5.36
C ALA A 59 -10.37 21.50 5.20
N GLU A 60 -9.28 22.27 5.16
CA GLU A 60 -7.89 21.86 5.31
C GLU A 60 -7.62 20.40 4.90
N LYS A 61 -7.23 20.18 3.64
CA LYS A 61 -6.87 18.87 3.07
C LYS A 61 -5.86 18.15 3.97
N GLN A 62 -6.34 17.38 4.95
CA GLN A 62 -5.51 16.49 5.75
C GLN A 62 -5.27 15.25 4.91
N TYR A 63 -4.07 15.17 4.35
CA TYR A 63 -3.63 13.99 3.60
C TYR A 63 -3.68 12.76 4.52
N SER A 64 -4.11 11.60 4.01
CA SER A 64 -3.98 10.35 4.75
C SER A 64 -2.50 9.90 4.78
N LYS A 65 -2.09 9.23 5.86
CA LYS A 65 -0.72 8.67 5.99
C LYS A 65 -0.36 7.73 4.84
N GLU A 66 -1.34 7.02 4.29
CA GLU A 66 -1.14 6.15 3.12
C GLU A 66 -0.90 6.95 1.83
N GLU A 67 -1.63 8.04 1.64
CA GLU A 67 -1.46 8.93 0.47
C GLU A 67 -0.09 9.59 0.51
N VAL A 68 0.32 10.14 1.66
CA VAL A 68 1.63 10.76 1.83
C VAL A 68 2.75 9.74 1.62
N ARG A 69 2.60 8.51 2.14
CA ARG A 69 3.58 7.43 1.91
C ARG A 69 3.71 7.12 0.42
N GLY A 70 2.59 7.09 -0.31
CA GLY A 70 2.56 6.89 -1.75
C GLY A 70 3.26 8.02 -2.52
N ILE A 71 2.99 9.28 -2.16
CA ILE A 71 3.58 10.47 -2.80
C ILE A 71 5.09 10.50 -2.55
N LEU A 72 5.52 10.32 -1.30
CA LEU A 72 6.92 10.23 -0.91
C LEU A 72 7.65 9.12 -1.66
N ALA A 73 7.06 7.93 -1.75
CA ALA A 73 7.68 6.81 -2.45
C ALA A 73 7.77 7.07 -3.96
N LYS A 74 6.72 7.63 -4.57
CA LYS A 74 6.75 8.00 -5.99
C LYS A 74 7.85 9.03 -6.25
N LYS A 75 7.91 10.10 -5.45
CA LYS A 75 8.92 11.16 -5.60
C LYS A 75 10.33 10.65 -5.34
N ALA A 76 10.52 9.84 -4.30
CA ALA A 76 11.81 9.25 -3.96
C ALA A 76 12.32 8.24 -5.01
N ASN A 77 11.44 7.67 -5.85
CA ASN A 77 11.83 6.81 -6.97
C ASN A 77 11.78 7.55 -8.33
N GLU A 78 11.38 8.83 -8.34
CA GLU A 78 11.42 9.67 -9.52
C GLU A 78 12.88 9.99 -9.89
N ALA A 79 13.14 10.22 -11.18
CA ALA A 79 14.48 10.50 -11.72
C ALA A 79 15.54 9.47 -11.25
N ASP A 80 15.28 8.17 -11.43
CA ASP A 80 16.17 7.06 -11.01
C ASP A 80 16.51 7.04 -9.52
N GLY A 81 15.63 7.60 -8.69
CA GLY A 81 15.80 7.67 -7.24
C GLY A 81 16.70 8.81 -6.75
N ARG A 82 16.95 9.81 -7.60
CA ARG A 82 17.76 11.00 -7.28
C ARG A 82 17.22 11.77 -6.08
N PHE A 83 15.90 11.90 -5.98
CA PHE A 83 15.26 12.61 -4.87
C PHE A 83 15.15 11.79 -3.57
N LYS A 84 15.59 10.53 -3.53
CA LYS A 84 15.47 9.67 -2.34
C LYS A 84 16.15 10.26 -1.11
N ALA A 85 17.31 10.90 -1.29
CA ALA A 85 18.03 11.55 -0.20
C ALA A 85 17.30 12.80 0.29
N ASP A 86 16.82 13.64 -0.63
CA ASP A 86 16.11 14.88 -0.33
C ASP A 86 14.77 14.60 0.33
N VAL A 87 14.01 13.64 -0.19
CA VAL A 87 12.74 13.19 0.39
C VAL A 87 12.96 12.70 1.84
N LYS A 88 14.02 11.92 2.09
CA LYS A 88 14.35 11.46 3.44
C LYS A 88 14.74 12.63 4.35
N ALA A 89 15.50 13.60 3.86
CA ALA A 89 15.87 14.78 4.62
C ALA A 89 14.64 15.63 4.98
N ILE A 90 13.69 15.81 4.05
CA ILE A 90 12.44 16.50 4.31
C ILE A 90 11.63 15.76 5.37
N VAL A 91 11.44 14.45 5.24
CA VAL A 91 10.72 13.66 6.26
C VAL A 91 11.40 13.75 7.63
N GLN A 92 12.73 13.83 7.69
CA GLN A 92 13.47 14.05 8.94
C GLN A 92 13.24 15.43 9.57
N LYS A 93 12.98 16.48 8.78
CA LYS A 93 12.63 17.80 9.32
C LYS A 93 11.29 17.78 10.06
N TYR A 94 10.35 16.98 9.56
CA TYR A 94 8.99 16.90 10.10
C TYR A 94 8.80 15.77 11.12
N GLY A 95 9.68 14.76 11.15
CA GLY A 95 9.58 13.61 12.03
C GLY A 95 10.95 13.18 12.54
N ASN A 96 11.07 13.04 13.86
CA ASN A 96 12.34 12.81 14.57
C ASN A 96 13.07 11.49 14.23
N GLY A 97 12.51 10.62 13.38
CA GLY A 97 13.12 9.37 12.94
C GLY A 97 13.31 9.22 11.43
N GLY A 98 12.97 10.24 10.62
CA GLY A 98 13.06 10.14 9.16
C GLY A 98 12.10 9.13 8.53
N SER A 99 11.05 8.78 9.28
CA SER A 99 9.94 7.96 8.84
C SER A 99 8.65 8.76 8.94
N LEU A 100 7.74 8.56 7.99
CA LEU A 100 6.39 9.13 8.03
C LEU A 100 5.60 8.65 9.27
N THR A 101 6.09 7.62 9.97
CA THR A 101 5.51 7.21 11.26
C THR A 101 5.61 8.26 12.35
N ASP A 102 6.63 9.11 12.28
CA ASP A 102 6.96 10.08 13.32
C ASP A 102 6.52 11.51 12.94
N VAL A 103 5.86 11.66 11.79
CA VAL A 103 5.34 12.93 11.29
C VAL A 103 3.85 13.03 11.66
N ASP A 104 3.47 14.16 12.24
CA ASP A 104 2.08 14.46 12.60
C ASP A 104 1.21 14.73 11.36
N ALA A 105 -0.07 14.35 11.44
CA ALA A 105 -1.01 14.53 10.33
C ALA A 105 -1.21 16.00 9.90
N LYS A 106 -0.92 16.94 10.81
CA LYS A 106 -0.96 18.38 10.55
C LYS A 106 0.16 18.83 9.61
N ASP A 107 1.29 18.13 9.64
CA ASP A 107 2.48 18.48 8.86
C ASP A 107 2.54 17.77 7.51
N TYR A 108 1.68 16.77 7.29
CA TYR A 108 1.57 16.05 6.02
C TYR A 108 1.36 16.96 4.82
N ALA A 109 0.53 17.99 4.95
CA ALA A 109 0.30 18.94 3.85
C ALA A 109 1.56 19.74 3.49
N ALA A 110 2.32 20.19 4.50
CA ALA A 110 3.56 20.92 4.30
C ALA A 110 4.67 20.01 3.73
N LEU A 111 4.78 18.80 4.27
CA LEU A 111 5.74 17.79 3.83
C LEU A 111 5.51 17.37 2.38
N VAL A 112 4.25 17.13 1.97
CA VAL A 112 3.92 16.81 0.58
C VAL A 112 4.29 17.98 -0.34
N ALA A 113 3.95 19.21 0.04
CA ALA A 113 4.27 20.39 -0.77
C ALA A 113 5.79 20.59 -0.94
N GLU A 114 6.60 20.39 0.10
CA GLU A 114 8.06 20.51 0.02
C GLU A 114 8.66 19.39 -0.85
N VAL A 115 8.12 18.16 -0.75
CA VAL A 115 8.53 17.01 -1.56
C VAL A 115 8.14 17.19 -3.03
N GLU A 116 6.94 17.65 -3.33
CA GLU A 116 6.49 17.93 -4.70
C GLU A 116 7.28 19.08 -5.34
N GLY A 117 7.72 20.06 -4.53
CA GLY A 117 8.59 21.17 -4.95
C GLY A 117 10.03 20.78 -5.28
N LEU A 118 10.44 19.53 -5.03
CA LEU A 118 11.72 19.01 -5.53
C LEU A 118 11.67 18.88 -7.05
N THR A 119 12.19 19.88 -7.75
CA THR A 119 12.41 19.86 -9.20
C THR A 119 13.89 19.65 -9.48
N ASP A 120 14.22 18.85 -10.51
CA ASP A 120 15.60 18.75 -11.01
C ASP A 120 16.02 20.16 -11.48
N ALA A 121 17.04 20.71 -10.83
CA ALA A 121 17.63 22.01 -11.18
C ALA A 121 18.67 21.85 -12.29
#